data_AF-A0A838JLC1-F1
#
_entry.id   AF-A0A838JLC1-F1
#
_cell.length_a   1.000
_cell.length_b   1.000
_cell.length_c   1.000
_cell.angle_alpha   90.00
_cell.angle_beta   90.00
_cell.angle_gamma   90.00
#
_symmetry.space_group_name_H-M   'P 1'
#
loop_
_entity.id
_entity.type
_entity.pdbx_description
1 polymer ?
#
loop_
_entity_poly.entity_id
_entity_poly.type
_entity_poly.pdbx_seq_one_letter_code
_entity_poly.pdbx_strand_id
1 'polypeptide(L)' 'ERRIFGVMLESHLKPGRQDLIVGKELTYGQSITDPCIGWEDSEQLVHLLAEAVRKRRLALVDE' A
#
# COMPACT_ATOMS: atom_id res chain seq x y z
N GLU A 1 -7.70 10.14 18.77
CA GLU A 1 -6.82 9.49 17.77
C GLU A 1 -5.70 10.43 17.27
N ARG A 2 -4.59 10.61 18.02
CA ARG A 2 -3.43 11.43 17.57
C ARG A 2 -2.08 10.71 17.67
N ARG A 3 -2.09 9.42 18.00
CA ARG A 3 -0.88 8.63 18.30
C ARG A 3 -0.34 7.83 17.11
N ILE A 4 -1.10 7.77 16.01
CA ILE A 4 -0.64 7.11 14.78
C ILE A 4 0.18 8.12 13.98
N PHE A 5 1.49 7.87 13.92
CA PHE A 5 2.46 8.74 13.24
C PHE A 5 2.77 8.28 11.81
N GLY A 6 2.49 7.02 11.48
CA GLY A 6 2.73 6.45 10.16
C GLY A 6 2.13 5.05 10.01
N VAL A 7 2.15 4.57 8.78
CA VAL A 7 1.76 3.21 8.39
C VAL A 7 2.78 2.66 7.39
N MET A 8 2.90 1.34 7.32
CA MET A 8 3.71 0.64 6.32
C MET A 8 2.76 -0.20 5.46
N LEU A 9 3.00 -0.22 4.15
CA LEU A 9 2.20 -0.93 3.15
C LEU A 9 3.15 -1.75 2.28
N GLU A 10 2.84 -3.02 2.05
CA GLU A 10 3.55 -3.86 1.07
C GLU A 10 2.76 -3.89 -0.24
N SER A 11 3.30 -3.24 -1.26
CA SER A 11 2.69 -3.13 -2.58
C SER A 11 3.65 -3.55 -3.69
N HIS A 12 3.07 -3.97 -4.80
CA HIS A 12 3.80 -4.26 -6.03
C HIS A 12 2.91 -3.95 -7.25
N LEU A 13 3.48 -3.94 -8.45
CA LEU A 13 2.72 -3.69 -9.69
C LEU A 13 1.56 -4.69 -9.90
N LYS A 14 1.75 -5.96 -9.54
CA LYS A 14 0.75 -7.01 -9.58
C LYS A 14 0.49 -7.52 -8.16
N PRO A 15 -0.78 -7.80 -7.81
CA PRO A 15 -1.14 -8.27 -6.48
C PRO A 15 -0.66 -9.71 -6.22
N GLY A 16 -0.62 -10.07 -4.95
CA GLY A 16 -0.24 -11.40 -4.47
C GLY A 16 1.26 -11.65 -4.51
N ARG A 17 1.61 -12.94 -4.61
CA ARG A 17 3.00 -13.41 -4.73
C ARG A 17 3.11 -14.55 -5.74
N GLN A 18 4.33 -14.88 -6.11
CA GLN A 18 4.69 -16.02 -6.94
C GLN A 18 5.86 -16.81 -6.32
N ASP A 19 5.94 -18.10 -6.63
CA ASP A 19 7.06 -18.94 -6.19
C ASP A 19 8.24 -18.87 -7.16
N LEU A 20 9.45 -18.83 -6.61
CA LEU A 20 10.69 -18.97 -7.38
C LEU A 20 10.93 -20.45 -7.70
N ILE A 21 10.55 -20.87 -8.91
CA ILE A 21 10.70 -22.24 -9.40
C ILE A 21 11.71 -22.26 -10.53
N VAL A 22 12.72 -23.14 -10.45
CA VAL A 22 13.77 -23.30 -11.47
C VAL A 22 13.13 -23.60 -12.83
N GLY A 23 13.52 -22.83 -13.85
CA GLY A 23 13.03 -23.00 -15.22
C GLY A 23 11.65 -22.39 -15.49
N LYS A 24 10.98 -21.82 -14.49
CA LYS A 24 9.73 -21.07 -14.67
C LYS A 24 10.01 -19.58 -14.77
N GLU A 25 9.49 -18.95 -15.82
CA GLU A 25 9.56 -17.49 -15.97
C GLU A 25 8.72 -16.78 -14.91
N LEU A 26 9.26 -15.71 -14.34
CA LEU A 26 8.57 -14.91 -13.33
C LEU A 26 7.65 -13.89 -14.00
N THR A 27 6.48 -13.69 -13.40
CA THR A 27 5.61 -12.57 -13.72
C THR A 27 6.28 -11.29 -13.26
N TYR A 28 6.66 -10.43 -14.21
CA TYR A 28 7.23 -9.14 -13.87
C TYR A 28 6.28 -8.34 -12.97
N GLY A 29 6.84 -7.76 -11.91
CA GLY A 29 6.06 -6.91 -11.04
C GLY A 29 5.19 -7.65 -10.01
N GLN A 30 5.42 -8.94 -9.75
CA GLN A 30 4.75 -9.69 -8.67
C GLN A 30 5.78 -10.16 -7.64
N SER A 31 5.49 -10.00 -6.34
CA SER A 31 6.39 -10.36 -5.24
C SER A 31 6.77 -11.84 -5.24
N ILE A 32 8.01 -12.18 -4.85
CA ILE A 32 8.45 -13.57 -4.63
C ILE A 32 8.52 -13.94 -3.13
N THR A 33 8.23 -12.99 -2.24
CA THR A 33 8.27 -13.16 -0.79
C THR A 33 6.84 -13.15 -0.24
N ASP A 34 6.44 -12.06 0.40
CA ASP A 34 5.11 -11.88 0.98
C ASP A 34 4.14 -11.34 -0.09
N PRO A 35 2.83 -11.68 -0.01
CA PRO A 35 1.84 -11.20 -0.96
C PRO A 35 1.59 -9.70 -0.79
N CYS A 36 1.75 -8.95 -1.88
CA CYS A 36 1.52 -7.51 -1.90
C CYS A 36 0.13 -7.16 -2.44
N ILE A 37 -0.37 -5.96 -2.13
CA ILE A 37 -1.47 -5.35 -2.90
C ILE A 37 -0.99 -4.90 -4.29
N GLY A 38 -1.93 -4.77 -5.22
CA GLY A 38 -1.67 -4.30 -6.59
C GLY A 38 -1.48 -2.78 -6.67
N TRP A 39 -1.10 -2.29 -7.85
CA TRP A 39 -0.88 -0.86 -8.08
C TRP A 39 -2.17 -0.05 -7.90
N GLU A 40 -3.28 -0.54 -8.42
CA GLU A 40 -4.57 0.14 -8.37
C GLU A 40 -5.05 0.34 -6.92
N ASP A 41 -4.89 -0.69 -6.07
CA ASP A 41 -5.21 -0.60 -4.65
C ASP A 41 -4.25 0.33 -3.91
N SER A 42 -2.97 0.32 -4.29
CA SER A 42 -1.94 1.19 -3.69
C SER A 42 -2.26 2.67 -3.92
N GLU A 43 -2.59 3.04 -5.16
CA GLU A 43 -2.98 4.40 -5.52
C GLU A 43 -4.20 4.85 -4.71
N GLN A 44 -5.24 4.02 -4.66
CA GLN A 44 -6.45 4.31 -3.89
C GLN A 44 -6.17 4.48 -2.39
N LEU A 45 -5.36 3.60 -1.79
CA LEU A 45 -5.01 3.68 -0.37
C LEU A 45 -4.18 4.92 -0.05
N VAL A 46 -3.23 5.29 -0.91
CA VAL A 46 -2.44 6.52 -0.72
C VAL A 46 -3.34 7.75 -0.76
N HIS A 47 -4.30 7.82 -1.70
CA HIS A 47 -5.26 8.91 -1.76
C HIS A 47 -6.18 8.95 -0.52
N LEU A 48 -6.66 7.80 -0.06
CA LEU A 48 -7.46 7.68 1.15
C LEU A 48 -6.71 8.17 2.39
N LEU A 49 -5.47 7.73 2.57
CA LEU A 49 -4.61 8.16 3.69
C LEU A 49 -4.34 9.67 3.63
N ALA A 50 -4.08 10.20 2.44
CA ALA A 50 -3.90 11.64 2.25
C ALA A 50 -5.17 12.43 2.61
N GLU A 51 -6.36 11.94 2.24
CA GLU A 51 -7.64 12.55 2.62
C GLU A 51 -7.86 12.51 4.13
N ALA A 52 -7.60 11.36 4.77
CA ALA A 52 -7.73 11.22 6.22
C ALA A 52 -6.79 12.20 6.97
N VAL A 53 -5.54 12.34 6.51
CA VAL A 53 -4.60 13.32 7.09
C VAL A 53 -5.09 14.76 6.89
N ARG A 54 -5.64 15.11 5.71
CA ARG A 54 -6.22 16.44 5.46
C ARG A 54 -7.40 16.72 6.39
N LYS A 55 -8.37 15.81 6.48
CA LYS A 55 -9.53 15.92 7.38
C LYS A 55 -9.09 16.13 8.83
N ARG A 56 -8.13 15.34 9.30
CA ARG A 56 -7.57 15.48 10.65
C ARG A 56 -6.96 16.87 10.86
N ARG A 57 -6.18 17.39 9.90
CA ARG A 57 -5.54 18.72 10.03
C ARG A 57 -6.57 19.84 10.11
N LEU A 58 -7.66 19.76 9.35
CA LEU A 58 -8.73 20.76 9.39
C LEU A 58 -9.47 20.75 10.74
N ALA A 59 -9.79 19.57 11.27
CA ALA A 59 -10.46 19.44 12.57
C ALA A 59 -9.64 20.00 13.75
N LEU A 60 -8.32 20.16 13.59
CA LEU A 60 -7.45 20.80 14.60
C LEU A 60 -7.46 22.33 14.54
N VAL A 61 -7.98 22.92 13.45
CA VAL A 61 -8.12 24.37 13.32
C VAL A 61 -9.37 24.88 14.05
N ASP A 62 -10.35 24.00 14.24
CA ASP A 62 -11.62 24.29 14.92
C ASP A 62 -11.59 23.99 16.43
N GLU A 63 -10.47 23.48 16.97
CA GLU A 63 -10.17 23.35 18.41
C GLU A 63 -9.29 24.51 18.90
#